data_AF-A0A8I0HC96-F1
#
_entry.id   AF-A0A8I0HC96-F1
#
_cell.length_a   1.000
_cell.length_b   1.000
_cell.length_c   1.000
_cell.angle_alpha   90.00
_cell.angle_beta   90.00
_cell.angle_gamma   90.00
#
_symmetry.space_group_name_H-M   'P 1'
#
loop_
_entity.id
_entity.type
_entity.pdbx_description
1 polymer ?
#
loop_
_entity_poly.entity_id
_entity_poly.type
_entity_poly.pdbx_seq_one_letter_code
_entity_poly.pdbx_strand_id
1 'polypeptide(L)'
;MSRLLAFDFADDARVHDIKDEFMFGPAFLVCPVTRPMYYDKGSVALQGVEKTRTVYLPEGTDWVDFWSGKKYRGGRDVKAD
;
A
#
# COMPACT_ATOMS: atom_id res chain seq x y z
N MET A 1 15.36 -6.39 1.53
CA MET A 1 15.07 -6.44 2.98
C MET A 1 13.80 -5.64 3.22
N SER A 2 12.88 -6.13 4.04
CA SER A 2 11.65 -5.41 4.43
C SER A 2 11.94 -4.48 5.62
N ARG A 3 11.38 -3.27 5.59
CA ARG A 3 11.54 -2.24 6.62
C ARG A 3 10.19 -1.59 6.90
N LEU A 4 9.87 -1.36 8.17
CA LEU A 4 8.68 -0.59 8.56
C LEU A 4 8.82 0.83 8.01
N LEU A 5 7.69 1.44 7.63
CA LEU A 5 7.68 2.78 7.06
C LEU A 5 8.32 3.83 7.98
N ALA A 6 8.14 3.68 9.30
CA ALA A 6 8.72 4.58 10.30
C ALA A 6 10.27 4.65 10.27
N PHE A 7 10.95 3.67 9.68
CA PHE A 7 12.41 3.74 9.51
C PHE A 7 12.83 4.69 8.39
N ASP A 8 12.04 4.82 7.33
CA ASP A 8 12.35 5.65 6.17
C ASP A 8 11.65 7.02 6.24
N PHE A 9 10.50 7.12 6.94
CA PHE A 9 9.64 8.30 7.02
C PHE A 9 9.33 8.68 8.48
N ALA A 10 10.36 8.81 9.32
CA ALA A 10 10.19 9.00 10.76
C ALA A 10 9.37 10.25 11.14
N ASP A 11 9.48 11.32 10.34
CA ASP A 11 8.78 12.59 10.57
C ASP A 11 7.28 12.54 10.20
N ASP A 12 6.86 11.53 9.41
CA ASP A 12 5.46 11.34 9.04
C ASP A 12 4.73 10.53 10.11
N ALA A 13 4.02 11.21 11.01
CA ALA A 13 3.32 10.55 12.11
C ALA A 13 2.29 9.49 11.65
N ARG A 14 1.77 9.58 10.41
CA ARG A 14 0.79 8.62 9.89
C ARG A 14 1.40 7.23 9.69
N VAL A 15 2.70 7.14 9.45
CA VAL A 15 3.34 5.84 9.17
C VAL A 15 3.58 5.01 10.42
N HIS A 16 3.46 5.59 11.61
CA HIS A 16 3.83 4.94 12.88
C HIS A 16 2.89 3.79 13.26
N ASP A 17 1.63 3.81 12.81
CA ASP A 17 0.64 2.74 13.08
C ASP A 17 0.27 1.91 11.83
N ILE A 18 0.97 2.10 10.71
CA ILE A 18 0.72 1.32 9.49
C ILE A 18 1.41 -0.04 9.61
N LYS A 19 0.62 -1.11 9.47
CA LYS A 19 1.05 -2.51 9.70
C LYS A 19 1.01 -3.36 8.44
N ASP A 20 0.35 -2.89 7.39
CA ASP A 20 0.10 -3.61 6.15
C ASP A 20 0.79 -2.97 4.94
N GLU A 21 1.77 -2.09 5.18
CA GLU A 21 2.61 -1.47 4.16
C GLU A 21 4.05 -1.41 4.67
N PHE A 22 5.02 -1.63 3.77
CA PHE A 22 6.43 -1.64 4.15
C PHE A 22 7.34 -1.29 2.97
N MET A 23 8.54 -0.80 3.27
CA MET A 23 9.56 -0.56 2.26
C MET A 23 10.35 -1.85 1.98
N PHE A 24 10.46 -2.23 0.71
CA PHE A 24 11.34 -3.29 0.24
C PHE A 24 12.58 -2.70 -0.44
N GLY A 25 13.67 -2.61 0.33
CA GLY A 25 14.82 -1.81 -0.08
C GLY A 25 14.45 -0.31 -0.16
N PRO A 26 15.26 0.50 -0.87
CA PRO A 26 15.10 1.95 -0.88
C PRO A 26 14.00 2.46 -1.82
N ALA A 27 13.47 1.62 -2.72
CA ALA A 27 12.68 2.09 -3.86
C ALA A 27 11.22 1.61 -3.87
N PHE A 28 10.89 0.49 -3.25
CA PHE A 28 9.57 -0.13 -3.37
C PHE A 28 8.77 0.02 -2.08
N LEU A 29 7.65 0.74 -2.16
CA LEU A 29 6.58 0.66 -1.17
C LEU A 29 5.68 -0.53 -1.52
N VAL A 30 5.72 -1.56 -0.70
CA VAL A 30 4.95 -2.80 -0.91
C VAL A 30 3.68 -2.75 -0.07
N CYS A 31 2.57 -3.06 -0.72
CA CYS A 31 1.21 -2.92 -0.20
C CYS A 31 0.41 -4.21 -0.40
N PRO A 32 0.68 -5.28 0.37
CA PRO A 32 0.09 -6.60 0.10
C PRO A 32 -1.44 -6.60 0.22
N VAL A 33 -2.10 -7.33 -0.68
CA VAL A 33 -3.51 -7.69 -0.52
C VAL A 33 -3.61 -8.85 0.47
N THR A 34 -4.07 -8.56 1.68
CA THR A 34 -4.17 -9.53 2.78
C THR A 34 -5.59 -10.04 3.03
N ARG A 35 -6.57 -9.52 2.29
CA ARG A 35 -7.98 -9.93 2.37
C ARG A 35 -8.43 -10.54 1.03
N PRO A 36 -9.26 -11.60 1.04
CA PRO A 36 -9.77 -12.18 -0.19
C PRO A 36 -10.62 -11.18 -1.00
N MET A 37 -10.37 -11.11 -2.31
CA MET A 37 -11.11 -10.24 -3.25
C MET A 37 -11.89 -11.00 -4.33
N TYR A 38 -11.55 -12.28 -4.55
CA TYR A 38 -12.11 -13.09 -5.63
C TYR A 38 -12.85 -14.33 -5.11
N TYR A 39 -12.22 -15.07 -4.20
CA TYR A 39 -12.77 -16.29 -3.62
C TYR A 39 -12.49 -16.33 -2.12
N ASP A 40 -13.46 -16.79 -1.35
CA ASP A 40 -13.29 -17.13 0.06
C ASP A 40 -12.89 -18.61 0.22
N LYS A 41 -12.83 -19.08 1.47
CA LYS A 41 -12.60 -20.48 1.83
C LYS A 41 -13.58 -21.40 1.09
N GLY A 42 -13.05 -22.53 0.63
CA GLY A 42 -13.84 -23.51 -0.13
C GLY A 42 -14.16 -23.09 -1.56
N SER A 43 -13.39 -22.15 -2.15
CA SER A 43 -13.56 -21.68 -3.53
C SER A 43 -14.91 -21.01 -3.80
N VAL A 44 -15.50 -20.38 -2.77
CA VAL A 44 -16.75 -19.63 -2.91
C VAL A 44 -16.44 -18.27 -3.53
N ALA A 45 -17.01 -18.00 -4.71
CA ALA A 45 -16.82 -16.72 -5.39
C ALA A 45 -17.45 -15.57 -4.58
N LEU A 46 -16.67 -14.51 -4.37
CA LEU A 46 -17.12 -13.29 -3.69
C LEU A 46 -17.80 -12.34 -4.67
N GLN A 47 -18.94 -11.78 -4.27
CA GLN A 47 -19.69 -10.79 -5.05
C GLN A 47 -19.75 -9.45 -4.31
N GLY A 48 -19.73 -8.35 -5.06
CA GLY A 48 -19.81 -7.00 -4.49
C GLY A 48 -18.57 -6.55 -3.70
N VAL A 49 -17.48 -7.31 -3.72
CA VAL A 49 -16.22 -6.94 -3.05
C VAL A 49 -15.41 -6.02 -3.96
N GLU A 50 -15.00 -4.88 -3.43
CA GLU A 50 -14.12 -3.95 -4.15
C GLU A 50 -12.73 -4.59 -4.32
N LYS A 51 -12.23 -4.62 -5.56
CA LYS A 51 -10.92 -5.18 -5.91
C LYS A 51 -9.83 -4.13 -5.79
N THR A 52 -9.91 -3.32 -4.75
CA THR A 52 -8.93 -2.28 -4.46
C THR A 52 -8.65 -2.26 -2.96
N ARG A 53 -7.48 -1.78 -2.58
CA ARG A 53 -7.19 -1.42 -1.19
C ARG A 53 -6.85 0.06 -1.09
N THR A 54 -7.10 0.63 0.08
CA THR A 54 -6.59 1.97 0.40
C THR A 54 -5.12 1.84 0.75
N VAL A 55 -4.29 2.66 0.12
CA VAL A 55 -2.84 2.73 0.32
C VAL A 55 -2.47 4.12 0.79
N TYR A 56 -1.71 4.21 1.87
CA TYR A 56 -1.11 5.48 2.23
C TYR A 56 0.23 5.66 1.52
N LEU A 57 0.42 6.81 0.90
CA LEU A 57 1.68 7.20 0.30
C LEU A 57 2.38 8.14 1.28
N PRO A 58 3.50 7.72 1.92
CA PRO A 58 4.23 8.57 2.87
C PRO A 58 4.58 9.93 2.30
N GLU A 59 4.55 10.96 3.14
CA GLU A 59 4.95 12.31 2.75
C GLU A 59 6.47 12.46 2.57
N GLY A 60 6.91 13.62 2.06
CA GLY A 60 8.34 13.90 1.84
C GLY A 60 8.91 13.36 0.52
N THR A 61 8.15 12.55 -0.23
CA THR A 61 8.52 12.13 -1.59
C THR A 61 7.31 12.06 -2.53
N ASP A 62 7.58 12.11 -3.83
CA ASP A 62 6.64 11.66 -4.85
C ASP A 62 6.74 10.14 -5.02
N TRP A 63 5.63 9.53 -5.42
CA TRP A 63 5.49 8.10 -5.67
C TRP A 63 5.08 7.84 -7.11
N VAL A 64 5.54 6.73 -7.66
CA VAL A 64 5.18 6.26 -9.00
C VAL A 64 4.53 4.90 -8.85
N ASP A 65 3.32 4.76 -9.39
CA ASP A 65 2.71 3.46 -9.55
C ASP A 65 3.54 2.62 -10.52
N PHE A 66 4.01 1.46 -10.05
CA PHE A 66 4.99 0.65 -10.76
C PHE A 66 4.47 0.12 -12.11
N TRP A 67 3.17 -0.09 -12.24
CA TRP A 67 2.55 -0.69 -13.42
C TRP A 67 2.16 0.34 -14.47
N SER A 68 1.49 1.41 -14.04
CA SER A 68 0.94 2.45 -14.91
C SER A 68 1.89 3.61 -15.16
N GLY A 69 2.94 3.77 -14.34
CA GLY A 69 3.84 4.93 -14.38
C GLY A 69 3.21 6.23 -13.88
N LYS A 70 1.97 6.18 -13.37
CA LYS A 70 1.27 7.36 -12.85
C LYS A 70 1.97 7.89 -11.59
N LYS A 71 2.20 9.20 -11.57
CA LYS A 71 2.83 9.89 -10.44
C LYS A 71 1.79 10.38 -9.44
N TYR A 72 2.14 10.30 -8.16
CA TYR A 72 1.37 10.80 -7.02
C TYR A 72 2.28 11.61 -6.11
N ARG A 73 1.77 12.70 -5.55
CA ARG A 73 2.41 13.33 -4.38
C ARG A 73 2.18 12.46 -3.15
N GLY A 74 3.18 12.35 -2.29
CA GLY A 74 3.04 11.74 -0.96
C GLY A 74 2.12 12.52 -0.02
N GLY A 75 1.93 11.99 1.19
CA GLY A 75 1.05 12.54 2.22
C GLY A 75 -0.44 12.27 1.99
N ARG A 76 -0.79 11.23 1.22
CA ARG A 76 -2.18 10.98 0.81
C ARG A 76 -2.54 9.51 0.72
N ASP A 77 -3.85 9.25 0.84
CA ASP A 77 -4.41 7.95 0.52
C ASP A 77 -4.77 7.85 -0.97
N VAL A 78 -4.60 6.65 -1.52
CA VAL A 78 -5.04 6.28 -2.87
C VAL A 78 -5.78 4.95 -2.82
N LYS A 79 -6.77 4.77 -3.71
CA LYS A 79 -7.33 3.44 -4.00
C LYS A 79 -6.47 2.78 -5.07
N ALA A 80 -5.77 1.71 -4.72
CA ALA A 80 -4.96 0.91 -5.65
C ALA A 80 -5.64 -0.41 -5.97
N ASP A 81 -5.60 -0.83 -7.24
CA ASP A 81 -6.19 -2.06 -7.79
C ASP A 81 -5.20 -3.22 -7.95
#